data_AF-A0A9P5YJE2-F1
#
_entry.id   AF-A0A9P5YJE2-F1
#
_cell.length_a   1.000
_cell.length_b   1.000
_cell.length_c   1.000
_cell.angle_alpha   90.00
_cell.angle_beta   90.00
_cell.angle_gamma   90.00
#
_symmetry.space_group_name_H-M   'P 1'
#
loop_
_entity.id
_entity.type
_entity.pdbx_description
1 polymer ?
#
loop_
_entity_poly.entity_id
_entity_poly.type
_entity_poly.pdbx_seq_one_letter_code
_entity_poly.pdbx_strand_id
1 'polypeptide(L)'
;MTPPRPSDIVYYPLIVNDPRVYEWLIGLSFPYLREHGEAWYAIIKQPIDAVLAELDAAKVINALVTVNKCPVRTIRKALDNGEDIYLGEIGFDRPEDGKLLAPLDVEVDKKLASGCVHIIFRLLPSFIAIY
;
A
#
# COMPACT_ATOMS: atom_id res chain seq x y z
N MET A 1 3.52 9.51 0.29
CA MET A 1 3.13 8.27 1.01
C MET A 1 4.04 8.11 2.22
N THR A 2 3.56 7.45 3.28
CA THR A 2 4.36 7.18 4.50
C THR A 2 4.24 5.71 4.90
N PRO A 3 5.09 5.23 5.81
CA PRO A 3 4.84 3.96 6.51
C PRO A 3 3.52 4.03 7.31
N PRO A 4 2.86 2.88 7.54
CA PRO A 4 1.66 2.80 8.37
C PRO A 4 2.00 3.03 9.85
N ARG A 5 1.11 3.72 10.56
CA ARG A 5 1.22 4.05 11.98
C ARG A 5 0.12 3.33 12.78
N PRO A 6 0.33 2.99 14.06
CA PRO A 6 -0.73 2.38 14.87
C PRO A 6 -1.98 3.27 14.98
N SER A 7 -1.79 4.60 14.93
CA SER A 7 -2.87 5.58 14.91
C SER A 7 -3.79 5.45 13.69
N ASP A 8 -3.34 4.82 12.61
CA ASP A 8 -4.10 4.71 11.36
C ASP A 8 -5.25 3.69 11.46
N ILE A 9 -5.13 2.70 12.36
CA ILE A 9 -6.06 1.58 12.52
C ILE A 9 -7.50 2.09 12.76
N VAL A 10 -7.64 3.19 13.48
CA VAL A 10 -8.94 3.76 13.84
C VAL A 10 -9.74 4.21 12.62
N TYR A 11 -9.07 4.49 11.49
CA TYR A 11 -9.69 4.93 10.26
C TYR A 11 -10.09 3.76 9.34
N TYR A 12 -9.56 2.55 9.55
CA TYR A 12 -9.86 1.41 8.68
C TYR A 12 -11.36 1.09 8.66
N PRO A 13 -12.08 0.95 9.79
CA PRO A 13 -13.53 0.74 9.76
C PRO A 13 -14.31 1.86 9.08
N LEU A 14 -13.84 3.11 9.18
CA LEU A 14 -14.53 4.27 8.59
C LEU A 14 -14.46 4.23 7.06
N ILE A 15 -13.29 3.89 6.52
CA ILE A 15 -13.07 3.81 5.07
C ILE A 15 -13.65 2.51 4.51
N VAL A 16 -13.38 1.38 5.17
CA VAL A 16 -13.72 0.06 4.65
C VAL A 16 -15.21 -0.24 4.76
N ASN A 17 -15.96 0.38 5.66
CA ASN A 17 -17.43 0.25 5.67
C ASN A 17 -18.14 1.27 4.76
N ASP A 18 -17.43 2.15 4.07
CA ASP A 18 -18.05 3.05 3.10
C ASP A 18 -18.51 2.23 1.87
N PRO A 19 -19.80 2.28 1.46
CA PRO A 19 -20.29 1.55 0.29
C PRO A 19 -19.52 1.89 -0.98
N ARG A 20 -19.02 3.13 -1.09
CA ARG A 20 -18.21 3.54 -2.23
C ARG A 20 -16.84 2.87 -2.25
N VAL A 21 -16.45 2.19 -1.17
CA VAL A 21 -15.19 1.47 -1.00
C VAL A 21 -15.42 -0.05 -0.99
N TYR A 22 -16.24 -0.60 -0.09
CA TYR A 22 -16.35 -2.06 0.04
C TYR A 22 -16.96 -2.75 -1.18
N GLU A 23 -17.78 -2.06 -1.97
CA GLU A 23 -18.30 -2.63 -3.24
C GLU A 23 -17.18 -2.98 -4.22
N TRP A 24 -16.00 -2.38 -4.07
CA TRP A 24 -14.83 -2.63 -4.90
C TRP A 24 -13.80 -3.58 -4.26
N LEU A 25 -14.09 -4.09 -3.06
CA LEU A 25 -13.17 -4.92 -2.30
C LEU A 25 -13.69 -6.36 -2.25
N ILE A 26 -12.77 -7.31 -2.43
CA ILE A 26 -13.07 -8.75 -2.41
C ILE A 26 -12.56 -9.32 -1.08
N GLY A 27 -13.36 -10.20 -0.46
CA GLY A 27 -12.92 -10.99 0.69
C GLY A 27 -12.87 -10.24 2.02
N LEU A 28 -13.55 -9.10 2.13
CA LEU A 28 -13.68 -8.40 3.40
C LEU A 28 -14.76 -9.01 4.30
N SER A 29 -14.49 -9.05 5.60
CA SER A 29 -15.51 -9.21 6.62
C SER A 29 -16.41 -7.97 6.64
N PHE A 30 -17.73 -8.17 6.56
CA PHE A 30 -18.72 -7.09 6.65
C PHE A 30 -19.73 -7.36 7.78
N PRO A 31 -19.95 -6.42 8.71
CA PRO A 31 -19.26 -5.13 8.83
C PRO A 31 -17.77 -5.29 9.19
N TYR A 32 -16.95 -4.35 8.71
CA TYR A 32 -15.53 -4.30 9.00
C TYR A 32 -15.30 -3.65 10.37
N LEU A 33 -14.94 -4.45 11.36
CA LEU A 33 -14.73 -3.97 12.73
C LEU A 33 -13.27 -3.52 12.96
N ARG A 34 -13.04 -2.84 14.09
CA ARG A 34 -11.70 -2.37 14.47
C ARG A 34 -10.70 -3.52 14.58
N GLU A 35 -11.14 -4.66 15.12
CA GLU A 35 -10.30 -5.83 15.36
C GLU A 35 -9.80 -6.43 14.03
N HIS A 36 -10.59 -6.32 12.94
CA HIS A 36 -10.13 -6.70 11.61
C HIS A 36 -9.01 -5.78 11.12
N GLY A 37 -9.10 -4.48 11.44
CA GLY A 37 -8.07 -3.52 11.10
C GLY A 37 -6.79 -3.70 11.90
N GLU A 38 -6.90 -4.05 13.18
CA GLU A 38 -5.77 -4.43 14.03
C GLU A 38 -5.06 -5.69 13.49
N ALA A 39 -5.84 -6.71 13.11
CA ALA A 39 -5.31 -7.92 12.49
C ALA A 39 -4.61 -7.62 11.16
N TRP A 40 -5.21 -6.81 10.30
CA TRP A 40 -4.58 -6.38 9.04
C TRP A 40 -3.28 -5.61 9.28
N TYR A 41 -3.30 -4.64 10.19
CA TYR A 41 -2.12 -3.87 10.55
C TYR A 41 -0.98 -4.78 11.06
N ALA A 42 -1.28 -5.75 11.91
CA ALA A 42 -0.30 -6.71 12.40
C ALA A 42 0.36 -7.52 11.26
N ILE A 43 -0.42 -7.93 10.25
CA ILE A 43 0.07 -8.65 9.07
C ILE A 43 1.02 -7.78 8.24
N ILE A 44 0.67 -6.50 8.00
CA ILE A 44 1.44 -5.65 7.10
C ILE A 44 2.62 -4.95 7.76
N LYS A 45 2.57 -4.69 9.07
CA LYS A 45 3.58 -3.86 9.75
C LYS A 45 4.94 -4.54 9.82
N GLN A 46 4.97 -5.82 10.18
CA GLN A 46 6.22 -6.57 10.31
C GLN A 46 7.07 -6.58 9.02
N PRO A 47 6.54 -6.94 7.83
CA PRO A 47 7.35 -6.93 6.61
C PRO A 47 7.79 -5.51 6.21
N ILE A 48 6.98 -4.48 6.47
CA ILE A 48 7.35 -3.09 6.20
C ILE A 48 8.51 -2.64 7.09
N ASP A 49 8.47 -2.99 8.37
CA ASP A 49 9.54 -2.64 9.31
C ASP A 49 10.86 -3.34 8.97
N ALA A 50 10.79 -4.59 8.53
CA ALA A 50 11.97 -5.31 8.06
C ALA A 50 12.61 -4.60 6.86
N VAL A 51 11.81 -4.15 5.89
CA VAL A 51 12.32 -3.39 4.74
C VAL A 51 12.87 -2.03 5.14
N LEU A 52 12.21 -1.31 6.05
CA LEU A 52 12.73 -0.03 6.54
C LEU A 52 14.08 -0.21 7.23
N ALA A 53 14.24 -1.24 8.06
CA ALA A 53 15.50 -1.57 8.70
C ALA A 53 16.61 -1.92 7.67
N GLU A 54 16.27 -2.67 6.62
CA GLU A 54 17.21 -2.98 5.52
C GLU A 54 17.66 -1.71 4.79
N LEU A 55 16.72 -0.82 4.46
CA LEU A 55 17.01 0.45 3.81
C LEU A 55 17.85 1.38 4.71
N ASP A 56 17.56 1.41 6.02
CA ASP A 56 18.33 2.22 6.96
C ASP A 56 19.76 1.68 7.13
N ALA A 57 19.96 0.36 7.15
CA ALA A 57 21.29 -0.24 7.14
C ALA A 57 22.06 0.10 5.84
N ALA A 58 21.39 0.06 4.69
CA ALA A 58 22.00 0.41 3.40
C ALA A 58 22.42 1.89 3.32
N LYS A 59 21.66 2.79 3.96
CA LYS A 59 22.04 4.22 4.06
C LYS A 59 23.36 4.42 4.80
N VAL A 60 23.58 3.68 5.90
CA VAL A 60 24.82 3.81 6.71
C VAL A 60 26.07 3.49 5.89
N ILE A 61 25.98 2.49 5.01
CA ILE A 61 27.09 2.05 4.15
C ILE A 61 27.05 2.68 2.74
N ASN A 62 26.10 3.59 2.49
CA ASN A 62 25.85 4.22 1.18
C ASN A 62 25.74 3.21 0.02
N ALA A 63 25.07 2.08 0.26
CA ALA A 63 24.88 1.03 -0.74
C ALA A 63 23.54 1.17 -1.46
N LEU A 64 23.54 0.89 -2.76
CA LEU A 64 22.31 0.71 -3.54
C LEU A 64 21.78 -0.71 -3.31
N VAL A 65 20.59 -0.82 -2.71
CA VAL A 65 19.92 -2.10 -2.46
C VAL A 65 18.55 -2.14 -3.13
N THR A 66 18.10 -3.35 -3.47
CA THR A 66 16.75 -3.60 -3.97
C THR A 66 15.97 -4.37 -2.92
N VAL A 67 14.79 -3.87 -2.57
CA VAL A 67 13.92 -4.50 -1.57
C VAL A 67 12.72 -5.15 -2.24
N ASN A 68 12.19 -6.22 -1.63
CA ASN A 68 11.09 -7.01 -2.21
C ASN A 68 9.70 -6.53 -1.81
N LYS A 69 9.59 -5.52 -0.94
CA LYS A 69 8.31 -4.94 -0.49
C LYS A 69 8.38 -3.42 -0.49
N CYS A 70 7.22 -2.78 -0.62
CA CYS A 70 7.12 -1.32 -0.50
C CYS A 70 7.06 -0.90 0.98
N PRO A 71 8.00 -0.07 1.48
CA PRO A 71 8.02 0.36 2.87
C PRO A 71 6.99 1.46 3.19
N VAL A 72 6.35 2.02 2.17
CA VAL A 72 5.39 3.11 2.29
C VAL A 72 4.07 2.67 1.65
N ARG A 73 2.98 2.80 2.39
CA ARG A 73 1.66 2.34 1.93
C ARG A 73 0.54 3.31 2.28
N THR A 74 0.76 4.21 3.22
CA THR A 74 -0.27 5.13 3.67
C THR A 74 -0.31 6.38 2.79
N ILE A 75 -1.50 6.71 2.29
CA ILE A 75 -1.79 7.97 1.60
C ILE A 75 -2.20 9.00 2.65
N ARG A 76 -1.55 10.17 2.61
CA ARG A 76 -1.81 11.26 3.55
C ARG A 76 -1.90 12.60 2.82
N LYS A 77 -2.74 13.49 3.33
CA LYS A 77 -2.72 14.91 2.98
C LYS A 77 -1.80 15.64 3.95
N ALA A 78 -0.72 16.22 3.45
CA ALA A 78 0.11 17.14 4.25
C ALA A 78 -0.64 18.46 4.46
N LEU A 79 -0.56 19.01 5.66
CA LEU A 79 -1.12 20.31 6.02
C LEU A 79 0.01 21.34 6.17
N ASP A 80 -0.31 22.62 6.02
CA ASP A 80 0.67 23.73 6.09
C ASP A 80 1.33 23.86 7.46
N ASN A 81 0.69 23.35 8.52
CA ASN A 81 1.21 23.33 9.90
C ASN A 81 2.19 22.16 10.16
N GLY A 82 2.49 21.34 9.14
CA GLY A 82 3.37 20.17 9.25
C GLY A 82 2.70 18.88 9.74
N GLU A 83 1.41 18.93 10.07
CA GLU A 83 0.62 17.73 10.37
C GLU A 83 0.16 17.03 9.09
N ASP A 84 -0.38 15.82 9.25
CA ASP A 84 -0.95 15.06 8.14
C ASP A 84 -2.29 14.42 8.49
N ILE A 85 -3.15 14.29 7.49
CA ILE A 85 -4.43 13.60 7.59
C ILE A 85 -4.33 12.27 6.86
N TYR A 86 -4.67 11.18 7.56
CA TYR A 86 -4.78 9.85 6.96
C TYR A 86 -5.93 9.84 5.93
N LEU A 87 -5.64 9.45 4.69
CA LEU A 87 -6.62 9.37 3.60
C LEU A 87 -6.95 7.93 3.18
N GLY A 88 -6.05 6.98 3.46
CA GLY A 88 -6.20 5.59 3.04
C GLY A 88 -4.87 4.88 2.90
N GLU A 89 -4.91 3.69 2.31
CA GLU A 89 -3.75 2.84 2.08
C GLU A 89 -3.70 2.37 0.62
N ILE A 90 -2.49 2.25 0.08
CA ILE A 90 -2.17 1.60 -1.18
C ILE A 90 -0.95 0.69 -0.98
N GLY A 91 -1.11 -0.58 -1.34
CA GLY A 91 -0.02 -1.55 -1.33
C GLY A 91 0.54 -1.74 -2.73
N PHE A 92 1.87 -1.83 -2.83
CA PHE A 92 2.54 -2.27 -4.05
C PHE A 92 3.36 -3.51 -3.70
N ASP A 93 2.96 -4.65 -4.27
CA ASP A 93 3.67 -5.91 -4.12
C ASP A 93 4.23 -6.35 -5.47
N ARG A 94 5.48 -6.84 -5.44
CA ARG A 94 6.07 -7.57 -6.55
C ARG A 94 5.63 -9.04 -6.46
N PRO A 95 5.24 -9.68 -7.56
CA PRO A 95 4.99 -11.12 -7.59
C PRO A 95 6.22 -11.89 -7.10
N GLU A 96 6.01 -12.95 -6.33
CA GLU A 96 7.11 -13.74 -5.73
C GLU A 96 8.04 -14.35 -6.79
N ASP A 97 7.50 -14.71 -7.95
CA ASP A 97 8.25 -15.26 -9.07
C ASP A 97 8.82 -14.18 -10.02
N GLY A 98 8.64 -12.90 -9.68
CA GLY A 98 9.09 -11.75 -10.46
C GLY A 98 8.41 -11.60 -11.82
N LYS A 99 7.47 -12.48 -12.19
CA LYS A 99 6.88 -12.46 -13.52
C LYS A 99 5.94 -11.27 -13.67
N LEU A 100 5.98 -10.65 -14.85
CA LEU A 100 4.98 -9.66 -15.23
C LEU A 100 3.66 -10.38 -15.44
N LEU A 101 2.61 -9.95 -14.73
CA LEU A 101 1.25 -10.34 -15.07
C LEU A 101 0.82 -9.49 -16.28
N ALA A 102 1.22 -9.91 -17.48
CA ALA A 102 0.65 -9.35 -18.69
C ALA A 102 -0.68 -10.04 -19.01
N PRO A 103 -1.56 -9.38 -19.77
CA PRO A 103 -2.70 -10.04 -20.40
C PRO A 103 -2.23 -11.32 -21.11
N LEU A 104 -3.04 -12.38 -21.05
CA LEU A 104 -2.70 -13.73 -21.56
C LEU A 104 -2.28 -13.74 -23.05
N ASP A 105 -2.60 -12.69 -23.77
CA ASP A 105 -2.40 -12.46 -25.20
C ASP A 105 -1.22 -11.52 -25.53
N VAL A 106 -0.53 -10.93 -24.54
CA VAL A 106 0.64 -10.09 -24.78
C VAL A 106 1.91 -10.90 -24.55
N GLU A 107 2.64 -11.16 -25.64
CA GLU A 107 3.97 -11.76 -25.58
C GLU A 107 4.92 -10.79 -24.87
N VAL A 108 5.12 -11.02 -23.57
CA VAL A 108 5.99 -10.16 -22.76
C VAL A 108 7.44 -10.44 -23.14
N ASP A 109 8.12 -9.39 -23.61
CA ASP A 109 9.55 -9.44 -23.81
C ASP A 109 10.24 -9.85 -22.49
N LYS A 110 10.83 -11.05 -22.49
CA LYS A 110 11.40 -11.71 -21.30
C LYS A 110 12.49 -10.88 -20.62
N LYS A 111 12.98 -9.82 -21.27
CA LYS A 111 13.98 -8.88 -20.74
C LYS A 111 13.44 -7.80 -19.80
N LEU A 112 12.13 -7.55 -19.74
CA LEU A 112 11.54 -6.48 -18.92
C LEU A 112 10.86 -6.96 -17.62
N ALA A 113 10.94 -8.25 -17.30
CA ALA A 113 10.17 -8.90 -16.24
C ALA A 113 10.73 -8.71 -14.82
N SER A 114 10.94 -7.47 -14.37
CA SER A 114 11.28 -7.22 -12.96
C SER A 114 10.60 -5.97 -12.39
N GLY A 115 9.27 -5.96 -12.37
CA GLY A 115 8.53 -4.88 -11.75
C GLY A 115 7.06 -4.85 -12.11
N CYS A 116 6.31 -5.91 -11.79
CA CYS A 116 4.86 -5.79 -11.79
C CYS A 116 4.45 -5.08 -10.50
N VAL A 117 3.77 -3.94 -10.64
CA VAL A 117 3.19 -3.18 -9.54
C VAL A 117 1.73 -3.60 -9.45
N HIS A 118 1.33 -4.30 -8.38
CA HIS A 118 -0.10 -4.44 -8.09
C HIS A 118 -0.64 -3.07 -7.65
N ILE A 119 -1.25 -2.34 -8.58
CA ILE A 119 -1.91 -1.09 -8.28
C ILE A 119 -3.41 -1.37 -8.17
N ILE A 120 -3.92 -1.59 -6.96
CA ILE A 120 -5.37 -1.54 -6.74
C ILE A 120 -5.73 -0.06 -6.51
N PHE A 121 -5.90 0.70 -7.60
CA PHE A 121 -6.63 1.98 -7.55
C PHE A 121 -8.09 1.73 -7.96
N ARG A 122 -9.02 2.12 -7.09
CA ARG A 122 -10.25 2.78 -7.54
C ARG A 122 -10.44 4.02 -6.71
N LEU A 123 -9.90 5.13 -7.21
CA LEU A 123 -10.19 6.46 -6.68
C LEU A 123 -11.68 6.74 -6.85
N LEU A 124 -12.31 7.25 -5.80
CA LEU A 124 -13.67 7.77 -5.87
C LEU A 124 -13.76 8.88 -6.93
N PRO A 125 -14.85 8.98 -7.70
CA PRO A 125 -15.03 10.02 -8.73
C PRO A 125 -14.93 11.47 -8.23
N SER A 126 -14.94 11.70 -6.92
CA SER A 126 -14.98 13.04 -6.31
C SER A 126 -13.60 13.71 -6.14
N PHE A 127 -12.50 13.08 -6.51
CA PHE A 127 -11.15 13.68 -6.46
C PHE A 127 -10.58 13.87 -7.88
N ILE A 128 -11.29 14.63 -8.72
CA ILE A 128 -10.73 15.25 -9.93
C ILE A 128 -10.88 16.75 -9.75
N ALA A 129 -9.78 17.38 -9.32
CA ALA A 129 -9.37 18.78 -9.47
C ALA A 129 -8.57 19.19 -8.23
N ILE A 130 -7.30 18.82 -8.19
CA ILE A 130 -6.29 19.61 -7.48
C ILE A 130 -5.23 19.88 -8.53
N TYR A 131 -5.10 21.17 -8.88
CA TYR A 131 -4.14 21.72 -9.83
C TYR A 131 -2.69 21.44 -9.41
#